data_AF-A0A7R9GTV6-F1
#
_entry.id   AF-A0A7R9GTV6-F1
#
_cell.length_a   1.000
_cell.length_b   1.000
_cell.length_c   1.000
_cell.angle_alpha   90.00
_cell.angle_beta   90.00
_cell.angle_gamma   90.00
#
_symmetry.space_group_name_H-M   'P 1'
#
loop_
_entity.id
_entity.type
_entity.pdbx_description
1 polymer ?
#
loop_
_entity_poly.entity_id
_entity_poly.type
_entity_poly.pdbx_seq_one_letter_code
_entity_poly.pdbx_strand_id
1 'polypeptide(L)'
;MNILLTCNRRDVPVTANNVAEGGWHAPTVGPAIMMIIVPQLGCNHVSIIAVLTVAMLLNGAYYGGSFMNHLELSANYAGSTSAFASTISSIISFCAPLLANLITDENTLTAWNTVFYTSAILTSLPVVIYLIFGSTEEQYWNKLNFDISEPLLRRQNWKRMGSNPGLRDLKPVRLITISQRLSSIN
;
A
#
# COMPACT_ATOMS: atom_id res chain seq x y z
N MET A 1 40.74 4.41 3.37
CA MET A 1 39.76 4.28 2.27
C MET A 1 38.96 3.01 2.50
N ASN A 2 37.82 3.13 3.18
CA ASN A 2 36.66 2.22 3.16
C ASN A 2 35.70 2.63 4.28
N ILE A 3 34.93 3.68 3.97
CA ILE A 3 33.74 4.06 4.73
C ILE A 3 32.61 3.21 4.12
N LEU A 4 32.47 1.97 4.58
CA LEU A 4 31.25 1.20 4.40
C LEU A 4 30.37 1.46 5.64
N LEU A 5 29.76 2.65 5.67
CA LEU A 5 28.57 2.87 6.47
C LEU A 5 27.44 2.09 5.80
N THR A 6 27.31 0.80 6.13
CA THR A 6 26.05 0.10 5.96
C THR A 6 25.07 0.74 6.93
N CYS A 7 24.39 1.80 6.48
CA CYS A 7 23.24 2.35 7.19
C CYS A 7 22.20 1.23 7.24
N ASN A 8 22.12 0.56 8.39
CA ASN A 8 21.13 -0.47 8.64
C ASN A 8 19.77 0.24 8.63
N ARG A 9 18.90 -0.14 7.69
CA ARG A 9 17.59 0.50 7.48
C ARG A 9 16.63 0.36 8.69
N ARG A 10 17.08 -0.30 9.76
CA ARG A 10 16.30 -0.72 10.93
C ARG A 10 16.41 0.22 12.13
N ASP A 11 17.38 1.13 12.14
CA ASP A 11 17.71 1.95 13.32
C ASP A 11 17.33 3.43 13.17
N VAL A 12 16.48 3.74 12.18
CA VAL A 12 16.05 5.12 11.91
C VAL A 12 14.92 5.48 12.90
N PRO A 13 15.08 6.54 13.73
CA PRO A 13 14.09 6.88 14.75
C PRO A 13 12.74 7.22 14.09
N VAL A 14 11.65 6.60 14.56
CA VAL A 14 10.29 6.65 13.98
C VAL A 14 9.85 8.06 13.54
N THR A 15 10.21 9.10 14.29
CA THR A 15 9.89 10.49 13.98
C THR A 15 10.66 11.06 12.78
N ALA A 16 11.86 10.60 12.46
CA ALA A 16 12.61 11.02 11.27
C ALA A 16 12.09 10.37 9.98
N ASN A 17 11.55 9.16 10.10
CA ASN A 17 11.03 8.34 9.00
C ASN A 17 9.73 8.98 8.48
N ASN A 18 8.83 9.31 9.40
CA ASN A 18 7.53 9.91 9.09
C ASN A 18 7.65 11.29 8.41
N VAL A 19 8.65 12.09 8.78
CA VAL A 19 8.87 13.45 8.25
C VAL A 19 9.61 13.42 6.90
N ALA A 20 10.53 12.48 6.69
CA ALA A 20 11.22 12.29 5.41
C ALA A 20 10.33 11.57 4.37
N GLU A 21 9.42 10.69 4.80
CA GLU A 21 8.50 9.95 3.92
C GLU A 21 7.21 10.71 3.60
N GLY A 22 6.89 11.77 4.36
CA GLY A 22 5.84 12.73 3.99
C GLY A 22 6.02 13.33 2.58
N GLY A 23 7.24 13.31 2.05
CA GLY A 23 7.57 13.69 0.67
C GLY A 23 6.91 12.82 -0.41
N TRP A 24 6.60 11.54 -0.14
CA TRP A 24 5.92 10.65 -1.10
C TRP A 24 4.42 10.97 -1.25
N HIS A 25 3.85 11.76 -0.34
CA HIS A 25 2.48 12.27 -0.47
C HIS A 25 2.41 13.60 -1.23
N ALA A 26 3.54 14.25 -1.52
CA ALA A 26 3.60 15.47 -2.33
C ALA A 26 2.85 15.39 -3.68
N PRO A 27 2.82 14.24 -4.40
CA PRO A 27 2.06 14.11 -5.64
C PRO A 27 0.53 14.24 -5.46
N THR A 28 -0.04 13.98 -4.28
CA THR A 28 -1.49 14.18 -4.00
C THR A 28 -1.87 15.62 -3.73
N VAL A 29 -0.91 16.43 -3.29
CA VAL A 29 -1.10 17.88 -3.10
C VAL A 29 -1.26 18.58 -4.46
N GLY A 30 -0.62 18.05 -5.51
CA GLY A 30 -0.73 18.55 -6.88
C GLY A 30 -2.18 18.63 -7.38
N PRO A 31 -2.92 17.50 -7.45
CA PRO A 31 -4.33 17.50 -7.82
C PRO A 31 -5.21 18.40 -6.95
N ALA A 32 -4.97 18.46 -5.64
CA ALA A 32 -5.76 19.30 -4.73
C ALA A 32 -5.58 20.81 -5.04
N ILE A 33 -4.34 21.25 -5.29
CA ILE A 33 -4.05 22.63 -5.71
C ILE A 33 -4.71 22.94 -7.05
N MET A 34 -4.62 22.02 -8.01
CA MET A 34 -5.23 22.20 -9.34
C MET A 34 -6.76 22.29 -9.27
N MET A 35 -7.41 21.54 -8.37
CA MET A 35 -8.86 21.63 -8.15
C MET A 35 -9.31 22.97 -7.57
N ILE A 36 -8.46 23.65 -6.78
CA ILE A 36 -8.76 25.00 -6.25
C ILE A 36 -8.57 26.07 -7.34
N ILE A 37 -7.65 25.86 -8.29
CA ILE A 37 -7.37 26.79 -9.38
C ILE A 37 -8.50 26.76 -10.44
N VAL A 38 -9.13 25.60 -10.68
CA VAL A 38 -10.15 25.44 -11.73
C VAL A 38 -11.32 26.45 -11.62
N PRO A 39 -11.95 26.67 -10.46
CA PRO A 39 -12.99 27.70 -10.27
C PRO A 39 -12.55 29.12 -10.63
N GLN A 40 -11.25 29.43 -10.56
CA GLN A 40 -10.71 30.76 -10.83
C GLN A 40 -10.52 31.04 -12.32
N LEU A 41 -10.57 30.01 -13.18
CA LEU A 41 -10.38 30.12 -14.63
C LEU A 41 -11.64 30.57 -15.39
N GLY A 42 -12.79 30.67 -14.71
CA GLY A 42 -14.03 31.22 -15.26
C GLY A 42 -14.54 30.45 -16.50
N CYS A 43 -14.73 31.16 -17.62
CA CYS A 43 -15.35 30.59 -18.83
C CYS A 43 -14.36 29.98 -19.84
N ASN A 44 -13.06 29.96 -19.56
CA ASN A 44 -12.07 29.42 -20.51
C ASN A 44 -11.98 27.89 -20.42
N HIS A 45 -12.81 27.21 -21.21
CA HIS A 45 -12.89 25.76 -21.26
C HIS A 45 -11.56 25.07 -21.64
N VAL A 46 -10.74 25.69 -22.51
CA VAL A 46 -9.45 25.10 -22.92
C VAL A 46 -8.47 25.04 -21.76
N SER A 47 -8.36 26.12 -20.98
CA SER A 47 -7.51 26.16 -19.79
C SER A 47 -7.98 25.19 -18.71
N ILE A 48 -9.30 25.07 -18.50
CA ILE A 48 -9.87 24.13 -17.52
C ILE A 48 -9.51 22.68 -17.89
N ILE A 49 -9.72 22.28 -19.15
CA ILE A 49 -9.43 20.93 -19.62
C ILE A 49 -7.93 20.63 -19.51
N ALA A 50 -7.06 21.59 -19.85
CA ALA A 50 -5.62 21.43 -19.73
C ALA A 50 -5.18 21.19 -18.27
N VAL A 51 -5.68 22.00 -17.34
CA VAL A 51 -5.37 21.87 -15.89
C VAL A 51 -5.89 20.55 -15.33
N LEU A 52 -7.11 20.15 -15.67
CA LEU A 52 -7.69 18.87 -15.25
C LEU A 52 -6.89 17.67 -15.79
N THR A 53 -6.41 17.75 -17.03
CA THR A 53 -5.61 16.69 -17.64
C THR A 53 -4.28 16.52 -16.92
N VAL A 54 -3.60 17.63 -16.59
CA VAL A 54 -2.35 17.60 -15.81
C VAL A 54 -2.60 17.06 -14.41
N ALA A 55 -3.71 17.44 -13.76
CA ALA A 55 -4.09 16.92 -12.45
C ALA A 55 -4.29 15.38 -12.48
N MET A 56 -4.96 14.86 -13.50
CA MET A 56 -5.14 13.40 -13.67
C MET A 56 -3.81 12.68 -13.93
N LEU A 57 -2.90 13.28 -14.69
CA LEU A 57 -1.56 12.72 -14.93
C LEU A 57 -0.76 12.60 -13.63
N LEU A 58 -0.76 13.64 -12.80
CA LEU A 58 -0.10 13.63 -11.48
C LEU A 58 -0.73 12.58 -10.56
N ASN A 59 -2.05 12.44 -10.60
CA ASN A 59 -2.77 11.41 -9.83
C ASN A 59 -2.38 9.99 -10.26
N GLY A 60 -2.24 9.74 -11.57
CA GLY A 60 -1.78 8.43 -12.09
C GLY A 60 -0.37 8.07 -11.63
N ALA A 61 0.55 9.03 -11.64
CA ALA A 61 1.91 8.84 -11.15
C ALA A 61 1.96 8.49 -9.65
N TYR A 62 1.10 9.12 -8.84
CA TYR A 62 0.96 8.83 -7.41
C TYR A 62 0.49 7.40 -7.16
N TYR A 63 -0.65 7.02 -7.75
CA TYR A 63 -1.25 5.71 -7.52
C TYR A 63 -0.31 4.56 -7.89
N GLY A 64 0.46 4.71 -8.98
CA GLY A 64 1.42 3.68 -9.40
C GLY A 64 2.53 3.41 -8.38
N GLY A 65 3.07 4.47 -7.76
CA GLY A 65 4.13 4.34 -6.75
C GLY A 65 3.61 3.87 -5.39
N SER A 66 2.51 4.44 -4.91
CA SER A 66 1.98 4.16 -3.58
C SER A 66 1.30 2.78 -3.48
N PHE A 67 0.68 2.30 -4.56
CA PHE A 67 -0.01 1.01 -4.55
C PHE A 67 0.97 -0.16 -4.39
N MET A 68 2.14 -0.09 -5.02
CA MET A 68 3.19 -1.12 -4.87
C MET A 68 3.74 -1.16 -3.44
N ASN A 69 3.96 0.00 -2.82
CA ASN A 69 4.47 0.08 -1.46
C ASN A 69 3.53 -0.58 -0.42
N HIS A 70 2.22 -0.44 -0.59
CA HIS A 70 1.25 -1.01 0.34
C HIS A 70 1.15 -2.55 0.24
N LEU A 71 1.38 -3.11 -0.96
CA LEU A 71 1.34 -4.56 -1.18
C LEU A 71 2.56 -5.27 -0.56
N GLU A 72 3.71 -4.59 -0.52
CA GLU A 72 4.91 -5.12 0.12
C GLU A 72 4.81 -5.07 1.65
N LEU A 73 4.17 -4.03 2.21
CA LEU A 73 4.05 -3.86 3.67
C LEU A 73 3.17 -4.93 4.33
N SER A 74 2.16 -5.45 3.63
CA SER A 74 1.23 -6.45 4.17
C SER A 74 1.20 -7.75 3.36
N ALA A 75 2.36 -8.23 2.88
CA ALA A 75 2.44 -9.42 2.01
C ALA A 75 1.64 -10.64 2.50
N ASN A 76 1.52 -10.81 3.83
CA ASN A 76 0.82 -11.92 4.46
C ASN A 76 -0.71 -11.77 4.52
N TYR A 77 -1.21 -10.53 4.52
CA TYR A 77 -2.64 -10.19 4.58
C TYR A 77 -3.11 -9.33 3.39
N ALA A 78 -2.29 -9.25 2.33
CA ALA A 78 -2.48 -8.33 1.22
C ALA A 78 -3.86 -8.49 0.57
N GLY A 79 -4.33 -9.73 0.40
CA GLY A 79 -5.64 -10.02 -0.20
C GLY A 79 -6.81 -9.50 0.65
N SER A 80 -6.82 -9.82 1.94
CA SER A 80 -7.91 -9.42 2.86
C SER A 80 -7.94 -7.90 3.09
N THR A 81 -6.77 -7.29 3.29
CA THR A 81 -6.67 -5.83 3.47
C THR A 81 -7.05 -5.08 2.19
N SER A 82 -6.63 -5.56 1.02
CA SER A 82 -6.99 -4.95 -0.27
C SER A 82 -8.48 -5.07 -0.57
N ALA A 83 -9.11 -6.20 -0.21
CA ALA A 83 -10.56 -6.36 -0.35
C ALA A 83 -11.32 -5.35 0.51
N PHE A 84 -10.91 -5.16 1.76
CA PHE A 84 -11.52 -4.17 2.66
C PHE A 84 -11.31 -2.72 2.18
N ALA A 85 -10.12 -2.37 1.72
CA ALA A 85 -9.87 -1.04 1.14
C ALA A 85 -10.73 -0.80 -0.11
N SER A 86 -10.91 -1.84 -0.94
CA SER A 86 -11.71 -1.76 -2.16
C SER A 86 -13.20 -1.59 -1.86
N THR A 87 -13.75 -2.27 -0.85
CA THR A 87 -15.18 -2.09 -0.49
C THR A 87 -15.47 -0.68 -0.01
N ILE A 88 -14.61 -0.11 0.83
CA ILE A 88 -14.73 1.30 1.25
C ILE A 88 -14.66 2.22 0.03
N SER A 89 -13.70 1.98 -0.87
CA SER A 89 -13.54 2.77 -2.10
C SER A 89 -14.78 2.68 -3.01
N SER A 90 -15.40 1.51 -3.11
CA SER A 90 -16.64 1.33 -3.87
C SER A 90 -17.83 2.08 -3.26
N ILE A 91 -17.96 2.10 -1.93
CA ILE A 91 -19.01 2.87 -1.25
C ILE A 91 -18.84 4.36 -1.54
N ILE A 92 -17.62 4.88 -1.41
CA ILE A 92 -17.31 6.29 -1.69
C ILE A 92 -17.61 6.63 -3.17
N SER A 93 -17.21 5.75 -4.09
CA SER A 93 -17.44 5.92 -5.52
C SER A 93 -18.92 5.90 -5.89
N PHE A 94 -19.73 5.14 -5.16
CA PHE A 94 -21.19 5.15 -5.31
C PHE A 94 -21.82 6.44 -4.78
N CYS A 95 -21.34 6.98 -3.65
CA CYS A 95 -21.84 8.23 -3.08
C CYS A 95 -21.46 9.47 -3.90
N ALA A 96 -20.30 9.47 -4.57
CA ALA A 96 -19.77 10.62 -5.30
C ALA A 96 -20.74 11.21 -6.36
N PRO A 97 -21.30 10.45 -7.33
CA PRO A 97 -22.23 10.99 -8.31
C PRO A 97 -23.57 11.41 -7.68
N LEU A 98 -23.97 10.77 -6.59
CA LEU A 98 -25.20 11.09 -5.85
C LEU A 98 -25.10 12.49 -5.21
N LEU A 99 -23.95 12.80 -4.61
CA LEU A 99 -23.65 14.14 -4.09
C LEU A 99 -23.49 15.17 -5.21
N ALA A 100 -22.78 14.83 -6.29
CA ALA A 100 -22.59 15.74 -7.42
C ALA A 100 -23.92 16.11 -8.11
N ASN A 101 -24.83 15.14 -8.23
CA ASN A 101 -26.16 15.36 -8.80
C ASN A 101 -26.97 16.34 -7.93
N LEU A 102 -27.04 16.11 -6.62
CA LEU A 102 -27.74 17.01 -5.68
C LEU A 102 -27.19 18.46 -5.69
N ILE A 103 -25.89 18.62 -5.93
CA ILE A 103 -25.26 19.96 -5.97
C ILE A 103 -25.51 20.66 -7.31
N THR A 104 -25.71 19.91 -8.41
CA THR A 104 -25.70 20.45 -9.79
C THR A 104 -27.09 20.53 -10.42
N ASP A 105 -28.17 20.39 -9.65
CA ASP A 105 -29.54 20.44 -10.18
C ASP A 105 -29.85 21.71 -10.99
N GLU A 106 -29.22 22.85 -10.65
CA GLU A 106 -29.43 24.12 -11.36
C GLU A 106 -28.44 24.40 -12.52
N ASN A 107 -27.49 23.51 -12.81
CA ASN A 107 -26.46 23.65 -13.87
C ASN A 107 -25.75 25.03 -13.91
N THR A 108 -25.64 25.73 -12.78
CA THR A 108 -25.01 27.04 -12.70
C THR A 108 -23.50 26.93 -12.50
N LEU A 109 -22.75 27.96 -12.90
CA LEU A 109 -21.30 28.04 -12.66
C LEU A 109 -20.96 27.91 -11.16
N THR A 110 -21.80 28.49 -10.30
CA THR A 110 -21.66 28.44 -8.84
C THR A 110 -21.83 27.04 -8.27
N ALA A 111 -22.74 26.24 -8.84
CA ALA A 111 -22.91 24.83 -8.46
C ALA A 111 -21.64 24.01 -8.78
N TRP A 112 -21.08 24.18 -9.98
CA TRP A 112 -19.85 23.50 -10.39
C TRP A 112 -18.64 23.91 -9.55
N ASN A 113 -18.50 25.18 -9.18
CA ASN A 113 -17.46 25.63 -8.25
C ASN A 113 -17.53 24.89 -6.91
N THR A 114 -18.74 24.64 -6.40
CA THR A 114 -18.97 23.87 -5.18
C THR A 114 -18.51 22.42 -5.33
N VAL A 115 -18.74 21.80 -6.49
CA VAL A 115 -18.24 20.43 -6.80
C VAL A 115 -16.71 20.35 -6.84
N PHE A 116 -16.04 21.37 -7.39
CA PHE A 116 -14.57 21.42 -7.39
C PHE A 116 -13.99 21.61 -5.99
N TYR A 117 -14.61 22.45 -5.15
CA TYR A 117 -14.18 22.61 -3.75
C TYR A 117 -14.39 21.34 -2.93
N THR A 118 -15.53 20.64 -3.09
CA THR A 118 -15.74 19.36 -2.38
C THR A 118 -14.77 18.29 -2.84
N SER A 119 -14.39 18.27 -4.12
CA SER A 119 -13.36 17.37 -4.67
C SER A 119 -11.97 17.67 -4.10
N ALA A 120 -11.62 18.95 -3.88
CA ALA A 120 -10.38 19.35 -3.23
C ALA A 120 -10.31 18.90 -1.76
N ILE A 121 -11.43 18.95 -1.04
CA ILE A 121 -11.53 18.43 0.34
C ILE A 121 -11.38 16.91 0.34
N LEU A 122 -12.07 16.20 -0.55
CA LEU A 122 -12.04 14.75 -0.61
C LEU A 122 -10.66 14.19 -0.98
N THR A 123 -9.90 14.91 -1.82
CA THR A 123 -8.55 14.50 -2.22
C THR A 123 -7.50 14.81 -1.15
N SER A 124 -7.70 15.85 -0.33
CA SER A 124 -6.77 16.24 0.74
C SER A 124 -7.02 15.50 2.07
N LEU A 125 -8.26 15.13 2.37
CA LEU A 125 -8.65 14.47 3.62
C LEU A 125 -7.90 13.14 3.90
N PRO A 126 -7.69 12.23 2.94
CA PRO A 126 -6.90 11.01 3.15
C PRO A 126 -5.44 11.30 3.53
N VAL A 127 -4.87 12.36 2.98
CA VAL A 127 -3.49 12.79 3.28
C VAL A 127 -3.40 13.30 4.70
N VAL A 128 -4.36 14.12 5.14
CA VAL A 128 -4.41 14.63 6.52
C VAL A 128 -4.57 13.49 7.52
N ILE A 129 -5.45 12.52 7.23
CA ILE A 129 -5.63 11.33 8.08
C ILE A 129 -4.33 10.53 8.16
N TYR A 130 -3.67 10.31 7.03
CA TYR A 130 -2.38 9.61 7.00
C TYR A 130 -1.29 10.37 7.76
N LEU A 131 -1.23 11.70 7.67
CA LEU A 131 -0.25 12.49 8.42
C LEU A 131 -0.45 12.40 9.94
N ILE A 132 -1.68 12.18 10.40
CA ILE A 132 -1.99 12.09 11.84
C ILE A 132 -1.77 10.66 12.37
N PHE A 133 -2.19 9.63 11.61
CA PHE A 133 -2.24 8.24 12.07
C PHE A 133 -1.26 7.30 11.39
N GLY A 134 -0.59 7.74 10.32
CA GLY A 134 0.31 6.93 9.51
C GLY A 134 1.59 6.58 10.24
N SER A 135 1.97 5.30 10.20
CA SER A 135 3.28 4.81 10.59
C SER A 135 3.75 3.81 9.54
N THR A 136 5.04 3.87 9.20
CA THR A 136 5.67 3.00 8.20
C THR A 136 6.43 1.83 8.81
N GLU A 137 6.33 1.63 10.12
CA GLU A 137 6.89 0.44 10.77
C GLU A 137 6.07 -0.81 10.46
N GLU A 138 6.78 -1.93 10.26
CA GLU A 138 6.16 -3.24 10.10
C GLU A 138 5.34 -3.58 11.35
N GLN A 139 4.03 -3.65 11.18
CA GLN A 139 3.13 -3.88 12.29
C GLN A 139 3.20 -5.33 12.78
N TYR A 140 3.10 -5.54 14.09
CA TYR A 140 3.26 -6.86 14.73
C TYR A 140 2.32 -7.95 14.19
N TRP A 141 1.13 -7.56 13.72
CA TRP A 141 0.12 -8.45 13.14
C TRP A 141 0.48 -8.92 11.73
N ASN A 142 1.48 -8.33 11.06
CA ASN A 142 1.94 -8.78 9.75
C ASN A 142 2.67 -10.14 9.81
N LYS A 143 2.99 -10.66 11.00
CA LYS A 143 3.64 -11.98 11.13
C LYS A 143 2.60 -13.09 10.87
N LEU A 144 2.86 -13.93 9.86
CA LEU A 144 2.11 -15.15 9.63
C LEU A 144 2.27 -16.09 10.83
N ASN A 145 1.20 -16.25 11.62
CA ASN A 145 1.14 -17.27 12.66
C ASN A 145 1.02 -18.70 12.11
N PHE A 146 0.90 -18.84 10.78
CA PHE A 146 1.06 -20.13 10.11
C PHE A 146 2.56 -20.37 9.92
N ASP A 147 3.08 -21.34 10.66
CA ASP A 147 4.50 -21.63 10.71
C ASP A 147 5.01 -22.16 9.35
N ILE A 148 5.37 -21.27 8.42
CA ILE A 148 5.99 -21.64 7.13
C ILE A 148 7.36 -22.31 7.38
N SER A 149 7.91 -22.19 8.59
CA SER A 149 9.12 -22.93 8.96
C SER A 149 8.88 -24.43 8.84
N GLU A 150 7.71 -24.98 9.17
CA GLU A 150 7.43 -26.42 9.06
C GLU A 150 7.65 -26.97 7.63
N PRO A 151 6.97 -26.46 6.58
CA PRO A 151 7.21 -26.93 5.21
C PRO A 151 8.60 -26.58 4.66
N LEU A 152 9.22 -25.47 5.07
CA LEU A 152 10.56 -25.09 4.62
C LEU A 152 11.66 -25.93 5.28
N LEU A 153 11.54 -26.18 6.59
CA LEU A 153 12.37 -27.12 7.34
C LEU A 153 12.21 -28.51 6.75
N ARG A 154 10.99 -28.94 6.41
CA ARG A 154 10.75 -30.22 5.74
C ARG A 154 11.45 -30.31 4.38
N ARG A 155 11.43 -29.24 3.56
CA ARG A 155 12.16 -29.17 2.28
C ARG A 155 13.68 -29.13 2.46
N GLN A 156 14.18 -28.36 3.43
CA GLN A 156 15.61 -28.30 3.74
C GLN A 156 16.11 -29.65 4.27
N ASN A 157 15.33 -30.27 5.16
CA ASN A 157 15.58 -31.61 5.68
C ASN A 157 15.55 -32.64 4.55
N TRP A 158 14.60 -32.55 3.60
CA TRP A 158 14.59 -33.42 2.41
C TRP A 158 15.86 -33.27 1.55
N LYS A 159 16.30 -32.03 1.29
CA LYS A 159 17.57 -31.79 0.56
C LYS A 159 18.78 -32.33 1.33
N ARG A 160 18.82 -32.16 2.66
CA ARG A 160 19.87 -32.72 3.52
C ARG A 160 19.87 -34.25 3.51
N MET A 161 18.70 -34.88 3.53
CA MET A 161 18.55 -36.33 3.41
C MET A 161 19.04 -36.83 2.04
N GLY A 162 18.68 -36.15 0.95
CA GLY A 162 19.14 -36.50 -0.40
C GLY A 162 20.64 -36.25 -0.62
N SER A 163 21.25 -35.33 0.12
CA SER A 163 22.70 -35.08 0.07
C SER A 163 23.51 -36.14 0.84
N ASN A 164 22.90 -36.86 1.78
CA ASN A 164 23.59 -37.88 2.57
C ASN A 164 23.46 -39.26 1.86
N PRO A 165 24.56 -39.84 1.35
CA PRO A 165 24.52 -41.10 0.62
C PRO A 165 23.91 -42.25 1.43
N GLY A 166 24.07 -42.29 2.76
CA GLY A 166 23.52 -43.34 3.61
C GLY A 166 22.00 -43.28 3.82
N LEU A 167 21.36 -42.14 3.54
CA LEU A 167 19.91 -41.94 3.69
C LEU A 167 19.13 -42.08 2.37
N ARG A 168 19.82 -42.05 1.22
CA ARG A 168 19.20 -42.15 -0.12
C ARG A 168 18.59 -43.52 -0.42
N ASP A 169 19.18 -44.59 0.11
CA ASP A 169 18.77 -45.97 -0.18
C ASP A 169 17.72 -46.52 0.79
N LEU A 170 17.35 -45.72 1.80
CA LEU A 170 16.36 -46.13 2.80
C LEU A 170 14.95 -45.98 2.22
N LYS A 171 14.20 -47.09 2.21
CA LYS A 171 12.77 -47.08 1.89
C LYS A 171 12.04 -46.07 2.79
N PRO A 172 11.01 -45.34 2.30
CA PRO A 172 10.36 -44.23 3.00
C PRO A 172 9.85 -44.61 4.41
N VAL A 173 9.47 -45.87 4.63
CA VAL A 173 9.06 -46.39 5.93
C VAL A 173 10.17 -46.29 6.98
N ARG A 174 11.43 -46.61 6.64
CA ARG A 174 12.56 -46.53 7.58
C ARG A 174 12.95 -45.09 7.91
N LEU A 175 12.76 -44.17 6.98
CA LEU A 175 13.03 -42.74 7.20
C LEU A 175 12.07 -42.14 8.23
N ILE A 176 10.78 -42.50 8.17
CA ILE A 176 9.76 -42.04 9.14
C ILE A 176 10.08 -42.56 10.55
N THR A 177 10.49 -43.83 10.67
CA THR A 177 10.86 -44.41 11.98
C THR A 177 12.10 -43.73 12.58
N ILE A 178 13.09 -43.38 11.76
CA ILE A 178 14.29 -42.67 12.21
C ILE A 178 13.97 -41.23 12.60
N SER A 179 13.14 -40.52 11.81
CA SER A 179 12.75 -39.14 12.14
C SER A 179 11.94 -39.05 13.43
N GLN A 180 11.01 -40.00 13.66
CA GLN A 180 10.26 -40.08 14.92
C GLN A 180 11.15 -40.41 16.12
N ARG A 181 12.22 -41.20 15.92
CA ARG A 181 13.22 -41.47 16.97
C ARG A 181 14.08 -40.26 17.30
N LEU A 182 14.42 -39.44 16.30
CA LEU A 182 15.21 -38.23 16.51
C LEU A 182 14.40 -37.12 17.19
N SER A 183 13.09 -37.03 16.94
CA SER A 183 12.21 -36.07 17.64
C SER A 183 11.88 -36.45 19.08
N SER A 184 12.15 -37.69 19.51
CA SER A 184 11.93 -38.14 20.89
C SER A 184 13.18 -38.03 21.78
N ILE A 185 14.31 -37.61 21.20
CA ILE A 185 15.60 -37.47 21.89
C ILE A 185 15.91 -35.98 22.19
N ASN A 186 15.14 -35.06 21.60
CA ASN A 186 15.14 -33.63 21.88
C ASN A 186 13.84 -33.24 22.60
#